data_AF-A0A8B6BUG6-F1
#
_entry.id   AF-A0A8B6BUG6-F1
#
_cell.length_a   1.000
_cell.length_b   1.000
_cell.length_c   1.000
_cell.angle_alpha   90.00
_cell.angle_beta   90.00
_cell.angle_gamma   90.00
#
_symmetry.space_group_name_H-M   'P 1'
#
loop_
_entity.id
_entity.type
_entity.pdbx_description
1 polymer ?
#
loop_
_entity_poly.entity_id
_entity_poly.type
_entity_poly.pdbx_seq_one_letter_code
_entity_poly.pdbx_strand_id
1 'polypeptide(L)' 'MMARKNTLKTDNPGSIHFDPRTKSVMAETSHLQDNIKEKVNAVREVVPGKSNNEIILVLQFYDYNVEKAIQGYVEGMSC' A
#
# COMPACT_ATOMS: atom_id res chain seq x y z
N MET A 1 -10.32 16.79 -33.62
CA MET A 1 -9.63 15.55 -33.20
C MET A 1 -8.77 15.90 -31.98
N MET A 2 -9.05 15.36 -30.79
CA MET A 2 -8.25 15.67 -29.59
C MET A 2 -7.19 14.57 -29.39
N ALA A 3 -5.92 14.96 -29.44
CA ALA A 3 -4.80 14.08 -29.12
C ALA A 3 -4.72 13.89 -27.60
N ARG A 4 -4.95 12.65 -27.14
CA ARG A 4 -4.71 12.25 -25.75
C ARG A 4 -3.19 12.20 -25.54
N LYS A 5 -2.64 13.20 -24.84
CA LYS A 5 -1.24 13.19 -24.41
C LYS A 5 -1.15 12.29 -23.17
N ASN A 6 -0.61 11.09 -23.37
CA ASN A 6 -0.34 10.12 -22.32
C ASN A 6 0.87 10.60 -21.51
N THR A 7 0.63 11.12 -20.31
CA THR A 7 1.67 11.51 -19.37
C THR A 7 2.28 10.24 -18.78
N LEU A 8 3.41 9.80 -19.35
CA LEU A 8 4.29 8.82 -18.73
C LEU A 8 4.84 9.46 -17.45
N LYS A 9 4.33 9.04 -16.30
CA LYS A 9 4.90 9.42 -15.00
C LYS A 9 6.08 8.50 -14.77
N THR A 10 7.27 9.08 -14.79
CA THR A 10 8.54 8.46 -14.46
C THR A 10 8.46 7.86 -13.07
N ASP A 11 8.50 6.53 -13.04
CA ASP A 11 8.73 5.68 -11.89
C ASP A 11 10.11 6.04 -11.31
N ASN A 12 10.10 6.79 -10.20
CA ASN A 12 11.30 7.04 -9.42
C ASN A 12 10.98 6.65 -7.98
N PRO A 13 11.44 5.48 -7.51
CA PRO A 13 11.18 5.03 -6.15
C PRO A 13 11.91 5.98 -5.18
N GLY A 14 11.15 6.83 -4.50
CA GLY A 14 11.68 7.79 -3.51
C GLY A 14 11.34 9.25 -3.77
N SER A 15 10.38 9.57 -4.65
CA SER A 15 9.88 10.93 -4.73
C SER A 15 9.19 11.32 -3.42
N ILE A 16 9.58 12.46 -2.86
CA ILE A 16 9.03 13.02 -1.63
C ILE A 16 8.09 14.16 -2.06
N HIS A 17 6.78 13.97 -1.88
CA HIS A 17 5.78 14.97 -2.25
C HIS A 17 5.56 15.95 -1.12
N PHE A 18 6.05 17.17 -1.27
CA PHE A 18 5.80 18.26 -0.33
C PHE A 18 4.49 18.99 -0.69
N ASP A 19 3.53 19.01 0.23
CA ASP A 19 2.32 19.82 0.11
C ASP A 19 2.53 21.17 0.85
N PRO A 20 2.81 22.27 0.13
CA PRO A 20 3.03 23.57 0.74
C PRO A 20 1.77 24.16 1.38
N ARG A 21 0.57 23.67 1.03
CA ARG A 21 -0.70 24.15 1.57
C ARG A 21 -0.92 23.63 3.00
N THR A 22 -0.46 22.42 3.27
CA THR A 22 -0.55 21.76 4.58
C THR A 22 0.78 21.68 5.32
N LYS A 23 1.88 22.09 4.66
CA LYS A 23 3.26 21.90 5.14
C LYS A 23 3.58 20.44 5.47
N SER A 24 2.95 19.51 4.75
CA SER A 24 3.14 18.08 4.96
C SER A 24 4.05 17.48 3.89
N VAL A 25 4.69 16.37 4.25
CA VAL A 25 5.60 15.63 3.38
C VAL A 25 5.03 14.22 3.24
N MET A 26 4.64 13.86 2.02
CA MET A 26 4.09 12.54 1.70
C MET A 26 5.18 11.72 1.02
N ALA A 27 5.53 10.56 1.59
CA ALA A 27 6.37 9.59 0.91
C ALA A 27 5.58 8.97 -0.24
N GLU A 28 6.06 9.11 -1.48
CA GLU A 28 5.39 8.54 -2.65
C GLU A 28 5.58 7.02 -2.63
N THR A 29 4.56 6.29 -2.20
CA THR A 29 4.53 4.82 -2.11
C THR A 29 3.78 4.20 -3.30
N SER A 30 3.64 4.95 -4.39
CA SER A 30 2.80 4.66 -5.57
C SER A 30 2.98 3.24 -6.10
N HIS A 31 4.22 2.78 -6.26
CA HIS A 31 4.51 1.47 -6.85
C HIS A 31 4.20 0.28 -5.95
N LEU A 32 4.20 0.48 -4.62
CA LEU A 32 3.94 -0.59 -3.65
C LEU A 32 2.46 -0.69 -3.29
N GLN A 33 1.71 0.41 -3.47
CA GLN A 33 0.27 0.50 -3.20
C GLN A 33 -0.63 0.02 -4.33
N ASP A 34 -0.06 -0.36 -5.47
CA ASP A 34 -0.82 -0.89 -6.60
C ASP A 34 -1.67 -2.08 -6.14
N ASN A 35 -2.97 -2.01 -6.46
CA ASN A 35 -3.96 -3.04 -6.13
C ASN A 35 -4.14 -3.30 -4.63
N ILE A 36 -3.96 -2.29 -3.76
CA ILE A 36 -4.16 -2.43 -2.30
C ILE A 36 -5.50 -3.08 -1.93
N LYS A 37 -6.57 -2.80 -2.68
CA LYS A 37 -7.89 -3.40 -2.47
C LYS A 37 -7.88 -4.91 -2.67
N GLU A 38 -7.18 -5.39 -3.69
CA GLU A 38 -7.04 -6.82 -3.98
C GLU A 38 -6.19 -7.51 -2.91
N LYS A 39 -5.08 -6.89 -2.51
CA LYS A 39 -4.21 -7.37 -1.42
C LYS A 39 -4.98 -7.48 -0.10
N VAL A 40 -5.78 -6.47 0.24
CA VAL A 40 -6.63 -6.49 1.44
C VAL A 40 -7.65 -7.63 1.38
N ASN A 41 -8.29 -7.83 0.23
CA ASN A 41 -9.24 -8.93 0.05
C ASN A 41 -8.57 -10.30 0.23
N ALA A 42 -7.41 -10.52 -0.39
CA ALA A 42 -6.66 -11.77 -0.27
C ALA A 42 -6.29 -12.09 1.20
N VAL A 43 -5.86 -11.08 1.96
CA VAL A 43 -5.59 -11.26 3.41
C VAL A 43 -6.88 -11.57 4.17
N ARG A 44 -8.00 -10.89 3.87
CA ARG A 44 -9.29 -11.13 4.55
C ARG A 44 -9.87 -12.51 4.34
N GLU A 45 -9.62 -13.13 3.19
CA GLU A 45 -10.06 -14.51 2.91
C GLU A 45 -9.37 -15.52 3.84
N VAL A 46 -8.10 -15.27 4.20
CA VAL A 46 -7.33 -16.15 5.08
C VAL A 46 -7.47 -15.75 6.56
N VAL A 47 -7.59 -14.45 6.84
CA VAL A 47 -7.66 -13.88 8.18
C VAL A 47 -8.99 -13.11 8.35
N PRO A 48 -10.12 -13.82 8.53
CA PRO A 48 -11.42 -13.18 8.67
C PRO A 48 -11.52 -12.38 9.98
N GLY A 49 -12.41 -11.38 10.01
CA GLY A 49 -12.70 -10.59 11.21
C GLY A 49 -11.75 -9.41 11.46
N LYS A 50 -10.72 -9.21 10.64
CA LYS A 50 -9.85 -8.02 10.69
C LYS A 50 -10.42 -6.85 9.88
N SER A 51 -10.26 -5.64 10.38
CA SER A 51 -10.67 -4.44 9.64
C SER A 51 -9.72 -4.16 8.48
N ASN A 52 -10.22 -3.52 7.42
CA ASN A 52 -9.39 -3.17 6.26
C ASN A 52 -8.21 -2.27 6.67
N ASN A 53 -8.41 -1.39 7.65
CA ASN A 53 -7.35 -0.48 8.12
C ASN A 53 -6.24 -1.24 8.84
N GLU A 54 -6.57 -2.21 9.70
CA GLU A 54 -5.57 -3.06 10.36
C GLU A 54 -4.77 -3.87 9.33
N ILE A 55 -5.44 -4.40 8.31
CA ILE A 55 -4.77 -5.17 7.25
C ILE A 55 -3.83 -4.28 6.43
N ILE A 56 -4.24 -3.05 6.11
CA ILE A 56 -3.39 -2.08 5.41
C ILE A 56 -2.15 -1.74 6.25
N LEU A 57 -2.30 -1.59 7.57
CA LEU A 57 -1.17 -1.33 8.47
C LEU A 57 -0.16 -2.49 8.48
N VAL A 58 -0.64 -3.73 8.52
CA VAL A 58 0.25 -4.91 8.48
C VAL A 58 0.88 -5.08 7.11
N LEU A 59 0.14 -4.83 6.02
CA LEU A 59 0.71 -4.81 4.68
C LEU A 59 1.83 -3.77 4.57
N GLN A 60 1.64 -2.55 5.09
CA GLN A 60 2.68 -1.52 5.11
C GLN A 60 3.94 -1.98 5.86
N PHE A 61 3.79 -2.66 6.99
CA PHE A 61 4.93 -3.19 7.77
C PHE A 61 5.76 -4.21 6.98
N TYR A 62 5.13 -4.97 6.08
CA TYR A 62 5.77 -6.00 5.26
C TYR A 62 5.95 -5.60 3.79
N ASP A 63 6.11 -4.30 3.49
CA ASP A 63 6.30 -3.79 2.13
C ASP A 63 5.21 -4.27 1.13
N TYR A 64 3.97 -4.31 1.60
CA TYR A 64 2.78 -4.77 0.87
C TYR A 64 2.85 -6.24 0.38
N ASN A 65 3.65 -7.06 1.05
CA ASN A 65 3.72 -8.50 0.83
C ASN A 65 2.56 -9.21 1.55
N VAL A 66 1.66 -9.83 0.77
CA VAL A 66 0.46 -10.52 1.27
C VAL A 66 0.81 -11.76 2.09
N GLU A 67 1.78 -12.55 1.65
CA GLU A 67 2.18 -13.80 2.32
C GLU A 67 2.77 -13.51 3.70
N LYS A 68 3.67 -12.54 3.80
CA LYS A 68 4.27 -12.11 5.07
C LYS A 68 3.22 -11.49 6.01
N ALA A 69 2.28 -10.71 5.47
CA ALA A 69 1.19 -10.17 6.27
C ALA A 69 0.30 -11.27 6.85
N ILE A 70 -0.06 -12.28 6.06
CA ILE A 70 -0.81 -13.45 6.51
C ILE A 70 0.00 -14.22 7.57
N GLN A 71 1.28 -14.47 7.31
CA GLN A 71 2.17 -15.15 8.25
C GLN A 71 2.25 -14.40 9.59
N GLY A 72 2.37 -13.07 9.56
CA GLY A 72 2.38 -12.24 10.77
C GLY A 72 1.08 -12.32 11.60
N TYR A 73 -0.06 -12.58 10.95
CA TYR A 73 -1.33 -12.85 11.64
C TYR A 73 -1.41 -14.27 12.20
N VAL A 74 -0.89 -15.27 11.49
CA VAL A 74 -0.94 -16.70 11.89
C VAL A 74 0.07 -17.00 13.00
N GLU A 75 1.29 -16.47 12.89
CA GLU A 75 2.35 -16.59 13.90
C GLU A 75 2.12 -15.62 15.08
N GLY A 76 1.04 -14.83 15.00
CA GLY A 76 0.53 -13.98 16.06
C GLY A 76 1.59 -13.05 16.62
N MET A 77 2.06 -12.08 15.83
CA MET A 77 2.96 -10.97 16.25
C MET A 77 3.71 -11.28 17.56
N SER A 78 4.60 -12.27 17.51
CA SER A 78 5.28 -12.79 18.68
C SER A 78 6.55 -11.95 18.95
N CYS A 79 6.35 -10.69 19.36
CA CYS A 79 7.16 -9.87 20.28
C CYS A 79 6.81 -8.38 20.19
#